data_AF-A0AAN9IM96-F1
#
_entry.id   AF-A0AAN9IM96-F1
#
_cell.length_a   1.000
_cell.length_b   1.000
_cell.length_c   1.000
_cell.angle_alpha   90.00
_cell.angle_beta   90.00
_cell.angle_gamma   90.00
#
_symmetry.space_group_name_H-M   'P 1'
#
loop_
_entity.id
_entity.type
_entity.pdbx_description
1 polymer ?
#
loop_
_entity_poly.entity_id
_entity_poly.type
_entity_poly.pdbx_seq_one_letter_code
_entity_poly.pdbx_strand_id
1 'polypeptide(L)'
;MEKPSAPLPPPLPQTLERQLSIEEPKTLLNGELDLAREAAMKIMKTHTKEEALEIFTKGLVPVTISKETDMDTVVSDWDEE
;
A
#
# COMPACT_ATOMS: atom_id res chain seq x y z
N MET A 1 -16.00 56.78 -16.92
CA MET A 1 -16.31 55.95 -15.74
C MET A 1 -15.58 54.64 -15.93
N GLU A 2 -14.37 54.55 -15.39
CA GLU A 2 -13.55 53.34 -15.47
C GLU A 2 -14.10 52.34 -14.43
N LYS A 3 -14.48 51.16 -14.89
CA LYS A 3 -15.01 50.09 -14.03
C LYS A 3 -13.84 49.46 -13.27
N PRO A 4 -13.90 49.30 -11.93
CA PRO A 4 -12.78 48.73 -11.19
C PRO A 4 -12.58 47.27 -11.60
N SER A 5 -11.38 46.97 -12.12
CA SER A 5 -10.94 45.63 -12.49
C SER A 5 -10.64 44.85 -11.22
N ALA A 6 -11.49 43.86 -10.89
CA ALA A 6 -11.32 43.03 -9.71
C ALA A 6 -10.03 42.18 -9.83
N PRO A 7 -9.31 41.92 -8.72
CA PRO A 7 -8.14 41.04 -8.74
C PRO A 7 -8.53 39.62 -9.14
N LEU A 8 -7.80 39.03 -10.08
CA LEU A 8 -7.94 37.62 -10.45
C LEU A 8 -7.69 36.73 -9.21
N PRO A 9 -8.52 35.69 -8.96
CA PRO A 9 -8.28 34.76 -7.87
C PRO A 9 -6.96 34.00 -8.07
N PRO A 10 -6.28 33.58 -6.99
CA PRO A 10 -5.05 32.79 -7.08
C PRO A 10 -5.32 31.49 -7.84
N PRO A 11 -4.35 30.99 -8.63
CA PRO A 11 -4.51 29.72 -9.35
C PRO A 11 -4.79 28.60 -8.35
N LEU A 12 -5.88 27.85 -8.60
CA LEU A 12 -6.24 26.68 -7.81
C LEU A 12 -5.07 25.69 -7.81
N PRO A 13 -4.80 25.00 -6.67
CA PRO A 13 -3.80 23.95 -6.65
C PRO A 13 -4.11 22.96 -7.75
N GLN A 14 -3.12 22.72 -8.62
CA GLN A 14 -3.20 21.76 -9.71
C GLN A 14 -3.70 20.44 -9.10
N THR A 15 -4.91 20.05 -9.49
CA THR A 15 -5.49 18.76 -9.09
C THR A 15 -4.46 17.71 -9.44
N LEU A 16 -3.99 16.95 -8.44
CA LEU A 16 -3.10 15.81 -8.67
C LEU A 16 -3.88 14.80 -9.52
N GLU A 17 -3.75 14.94 -10.84
CA GLU A 17 -4.41 14.03 -11.76
C GLU A 17 -3.71 12.68 -11.64
N ARG A 18 -4.49 11.61 -11.48
CA ARG A 18 -3.98 10.25 -11.54
C ARG A 18 -3.29 10.06 -12.88
N GLN A 19 -1.95 10.00 -12.86
CA GLN A 19 -1.19 9.62 -14.04
C GLN A 19 -1.41 8.12 -14.27
N LEU A 20 -2.15 7.76 -15.32
CA LEU A 20 -2.42 6.38 -15.73
C LEU A 20 -1.19 5.66 -16.33
N SER A 21 0.03 6.17 -16.12
CA SER A 21 1.21 5.83 -16.93
C SER A 21 2.23 4.93 -16.23
N ILE A 22 1.87 4.25 -15.15
CA ILE A 22 2.66 3.11 -14.67
C ILE A 22 2.05 1.85 -15.28
N GLU A 23 2.85 1.17 -16.12
CA GLU A 23 2.56 -0.21 -16.52
C GLU A 23 2.24 -1.00 -15.26
N GLU A 24 1.16 -1.79 -15.30
CA GLU A 24 0.76 -2.60 -14.16
C GLU A 24 1.98 -3.39 -13.67
N PRO A 25 2.23 -3.43 -12.35
CA PRO A 25 3.34 -4.20 -11.83
C PRO A 25 3.20 -5.63 -12.32
N LYS A 26 4.30 -6.22 -12.79
CA LYS A 26 4.28 -7.63 -13.19
C LYS A 26 3.86 -8.48 -12.01
N THR A 27 2.63 -8.96 -12.05
CA THR A 27 2.06 -9.86 -11.05
C THR A 27 2.23 -11.31 -11.50
N LEU A 28 2.11 -12.22 -10.55
CA LEU A 28 2.03 -13.65 -10.82
C LEU A 28 0.73 -13.97 -11.57
N LEU A 29 0.78 -14.92 -12.49
CA LEU A 29 -0.41 -15.50 -13.11
C LEU A 29 -1.20 -16.32 -12.07
N ASN A 30 -2.48 -16.59 -12.35
CA ASN A 30 -3.35 -17.29 -11.39
C ASN A 30 -2.77 -18.63 -10.89
N GLY A 31 -2.19 -19.44 -11.78
CA GLY A 31 -1.57 -20.70 -11.37
C GLY A 31 -0.32 -20.51 -10.49
N GLU A 32 0.44 -19.45 -10.72
CA GLU A 32 1.61 -19.12 -9.91
C GLU A 32 1.20 -18.59 -8.54
N LEU A 33 0.07 -17.86 -8.44
CA LEU A 33 -0.52 -17.45 -7.17
C LEU A 33 -0.95 -18.65 -6.34
N ASP A 34 -1.58 -19.66 -6.94
CA ASP A 34 -1.97 -20.88 -6.23
C ASP A 34 -0.75 -21.64 -5.70
N LEU A 35 0.30 -21.76 -6.51
CA LEU A 35 1.56 -22.38 -6.08
C LEU A 35 2.23 -21.58 -4.95
N ALA A 36 2.28 -20.26 -5.05
CA ALA A 36 2.83 -19.39 -4.02
C ALA A 36 2.04 -19.51 -2.71
N ARG A 37 0.70 -19.58 -2.79
CA ARG A 37 -0.19 -19.79 -1.64
C ARG A 37 0.04 -21.14 -0.98
N GLU A 38 0.16 -22.22 -1.75
CA GLU A 38 0.44 -23.55 -1.22
C GLU A 38 1.80 -23.58 -0.51
N ALA A 39 2.83 -23.00 -1.12
CA ALA A 39 4.15 -22.88 -0.52
C ALA A 39 4.13 -22.08 0.78
N ALA A 40 3.41 -20.95 0.82
CA ALA A 40 3.24 -20.14 2.02
C ALA A 40 2.53 -20.93 3.14
N MET A 41 1.47 -21.67 2.81
CA MET A 41 0.75 -22.50 3.77
C MET A 41 1.62 -23.64 4.32
N LYS A 42 2.50 -24.22 3.50
CA LYS A 42 3.47 -25.21 3.97
C LYS A 42 4.42 -24.59 4.99
N ILE A 43 5.00 -23.42 4.70
CA ILE A 43 5.91 -22.72 5.61
C ILE A 43 5.24 -22.44 6.95
N MET A 44 4.02 -21.89 6.93
CA MET A 44 3.23 -21.58 8.13
C MET A 44 2.93 -22.80 9.01
N LYS A 45 2.82 -24.00 8.42
CA LYS A 45 2.55 -25.24 9.17
C LYS A 45 3.80 -25.91 9.70
N THR A 46 4.94 -25.74 9.02
CA THR A 46 6.16 -26.51 9.34
C THR A 46 7.21 -25.71 10.11
N HIS A 47 7.15 -24.38 10.10
CA HIS A 47 8.14 -23.52 10.76
C HIS A 47 7.53 -22.80 11.95
N THR A 48 8.39 -22.34 12.86
CA THR A 48 7.95 -21.40 13.90
C THR A 48 7.57 -20.06 13.28
N LYS A 49 6.87 -19.23 14.05
CA LYS A 49 6.47 -17.89 13.61
C LYS A 49 7.67 -17.03 13.23
N GLU A 50 8.74 -17.12 14.03
CA GLU A 50 9.97 -16.34 13.87
C GLU A 50 10.71 -16.74 12.58
N GLU A 51 10.84 -18.04 12.33
CA GLU A 51 11.45 -18.57 11.10
C GLU A 51 10.61 -18.22 9.86
N ALA A 52 9.28 -18.35 9.93
CA ALA A 52 8.40 -17.96 8.85
C ALA A 52 8.53 -16.45 8.54
N LEU A 53 8.61 -15.61 9.57
CA LEU A 53 8.81 -14.17 9.42
C LEU A 53 10.13 -13.88 8.69
N GLU A 54 11.23 -14.53 9.08
CA GLU A 54 12.52 -14.38 8.40
C GLU A 54 12.42 -14.76 6.93
N ILE A 55 11.77 -15.89 6.61
CA ILE A 55 11.60 -16.35 5.23
C ILE A 55 10.80 -15.34 4.40
N PHE A 56 9.64 -14.88 4.88
CA PHE A 56 8.77 -13.99 4.13
C PHE A 56 9.35 -12.57 3.97
N THR A 57 10.20 -12.15 4.89
CA THR A 57 10.77 -10.79 4.87
C THR A 57 12.18 -10.74 4.31
N LYS A 58 12.78 -11.89 3.97
CA LYS A 58 14.15 -11.96 3.45
C LYS A 58 14.32 -11.10 2.20
N GLY A 59 15.20 -10.11 2.29
CA GLY A 59 15.52 -9.20 1.18
C GLY A 59 14.51 -8.07 0.97
N LEU A 60 13.43 -8.00 1.76
CA LEU A 60 12.54 -6.84 1.77
C LEU A 60 13.18 -5.71 2.58
N VAL A 61 13.07 -4.49 2.05
CA VAL A 61 13.49 -3.27 2.75
C VAL A 61 12.23 -2.54 3.22
N PRO A 62 12.12 -2.18 4.51
CA PRO A 62 11.00 -1.40 5.00
C PRO A 62 10.89 -0.07 4.25
N VAL A 63 9.70 0.23 3.72
CA VAL A 63 9.43 1.56 3.18
C VAL A 63 9.13 2.49 4.35
N THR A 64 10.02 3.45 4.61
CA THR A 64 9.76 4.51 5.58
C THR A 64 8.73 5.46 5.00
N ILE A 65 7.47 5.25 5.34
CA ILE A 65 6.41 6.20 4.99
C ILE A 65 6.55 7.38 5.96
N SER A 66 6.81 8.58 5.44
CA SER A 66 6.88 9.81 6.23
C SER A 66 5.49 10.22 6.70
N LYS A 67 4.91 9.46 7.64
CA LYS A 67 3.71 9.84 8.37
C LYS A 67 4.11 10.03 9.82
N GLU A 68 3.97 11.27 10.27
CA GLU A 68 3.79 11.60 11.67
C GLU A 68 2.66 10.72 12.21
N THR A 69 3.01 9.70 13.00
CA THR A 69 2.02 8.80 13.60
C THR A 69 1.53 9.44 14.89
N ASP A 70 0.38 10.11 14.84
CA ASP A 70 -0.52 10.06 15.99
C ASP A 70 -1.20 8.69 15.91
N MET A 71 -0.83 7.83 16.86
CA MET A 71 -1.06 6.39 16.80
C MET A 71 -2.43 6.09 17.41
N ASP A 72 -3.48 6.29 16.63
CA ASP A 72 -4.78 5.73 16.97
C ASP A 72 -4.82 4.25 16.58
N THR A 73 -4.92 3.42 17.60
CA THR A 73 -4.89 1.96 17.52
C THR A 73 -6.24 1.50 17.00
N VAL A 74 -6.36 1.24 15.69
CA VAL A 74 -7.49 0.45 15.17
C VAL A 74 -7.28 -1.00 15.58
N VAL A 75 -7.88 -1.36 16.71
CA VAL A 75 -8.28 -2.74 17.01
C VAL A 75 -9.36 -3.10 15.98
N SER A 76 -9.01 -3.88 14.98
CA SER A 76 -10.03 -4.60 14.21
C SER A 76 -10.38 -5.86 14.99
N ASP A 77 -11.52 -5.78 15.67
CA ASP A 77 -12.25 -6.92 16.22
C ASP A 77 -12.54 -7.89 15.07
N TRP A 78 -11.94 -9.09 15.12
CA TRP A 78 -12.30 -10.17 14.21
C TRP A 78 -13.56 -10.83 14.75
N ASP A 79 -14.71 -10.43 14.20
CA ASP A 79 -15.99 -11.10 14.44
C ASP A 79 -15.93 -12.50 13.80
N GLU A 80 -16.07 -13.53 14.65
CA GLU A 80 -16.10 -14.94 14.33
C GLU A 80 -17.53 -15.30 13.89
N GLU A 81 -17.72 -15.72 12.62
CA GLU A 81 -18.99 -16.32 12.16
C GLU A 81 -18.90 -17.86 12.15
#